data_AF-A0A0T1WAK6-F1
#
_entry.id   AF-A0A0T1WAK6-F1
#
_cell.length_a   1.000
_cell.length_b   1.000
_cell.length_c   1.000
_cell.angle_alpha   90.00
_cell.angle_beta   90.00
_cell.angle_gamma   90.00
#
_symmetry.space_group_name_H-M   'P 1'
#
loop_
_entity.id
_entity.type
_entity.pdbx_description
1 polymer ?
#
loop_
_entity_poly.entity_id
_entity_poly.type
_entity_poly.pdbx_seq_one_letter_code
_entity_poly.pdbx_strand_id
1 'polypeptide(L)'
;MLDVPIGFAPGTRVSAAVVAIGHTNLHAHPNALEIVYVLRGSLKTRVSSETFDLDAGDYAVLNRADPHVHVGSPDNATAVLHVDLEAFRDVDPFVANMMFACESFDLPRYRRQEALLRGLLLDTIEAADYPDADKSAADLVQALCAGYSLADYYQRDRPLTSAARQRFLSIMAYVQTHLDSRDLLDEVAREHHYSKSYVSHFVKDTAAIGFTNAVNAARVMLAERLLLTTEYTMRDISARCGFSDVKYFTRCFADWFTQTPADYRAANRPAVHRDDEIAPVSAEVTSSLIREHRRRVASPTDTPRLSLTPLLVKNVGSRADLFEKVLKFQTDRRYASETPTVDVRRRPHLLPMRIGRTELEEGVIGRRLASFSDAGVTPCIVVEYVGRDATAALLDALVRQLRDLNLDAFPMWLVYSGVHARQTVDDLVDDAHIRHGLDIQPVLMG
;
A
#
# COMPACT_ATOMS: atom_id res chain seq x y z
N MET A 1 22.86 5.80 -14.62
CA MET A 1 22.39 4.52 -15.23
C MET A 1 21.02 4.29 -14.62
N LEU A 2 19.96 4.09 -15.42
CA LEU A 2 18.59 4.00 -14.90
C LEU A 2 18.43 2.85 -13.91
N ASP A 3 18.88 1.67 -14.33
CA ASP A 3 18.79 0.48 -13.50
C ASP A 3 19.85 0.54 -12.41
N VAL A 4 19.37 0.72 -11.19
CA VAL A 4 20.17 0.76 -9.98
C VAL A 4 19.84 -0.52 -9.19
N PRO A 5 20.55 -1.63 -9.42
CA PRO A 5 20.32 -2.84 -8.65
C PRO A 5 20.71 -2.59 -7.19
N ILE A 6 19.88 -3.09 -6.27
CA ILE A 6 20.16 -3.02 -4.84
C ILE A 6 21.03 -4.21 -4.43
N GLY A 7 22.14 -3.92 -3.76
CA GLY A 7 22.96 -4.94 -3.12
C GLY A 7 22.44 -5.22 -1.71
N PHE A 8 22.08 -6.46 -1.43
CA PHE A 8 21.71 -6.90 -0.09
C PHE A 8 22.93 -7.48 0.62
N ALA A 9 23.06 -7.21 1.93
CA ALA A 9 24.15 -7.77 2.71
C ALA A 9 24.02 -9.30 2.79
N PRO A 10 25.12 -10.07 2.92
CA PRO A 10 25.04 -11.52 3.02
C PRO A 10 24.11 -11.96 4.15
N GLY A 11 23.08 -12.73 3.82
CA GLY A 11 22.10 -13.22 4.79
C GLY A 11 20.94 -12.26 5.09
N THR A 12 20.87 -11.09 4.44
CA THR A 12 19.71 -10.20 4.52
C THR A 12 18.90 -10.25 3.23
N ARG A 13 17.57 -10.14 3.34
CA ARG A 13 16.63 -10.04 2.21
C ARG A 13 16.03 -8.64 2.06
N VAL A 14 16.45 -7.73 2.94
CA VAL A 14 16.02 -6.32 3.00
C VAL A 14 17.21 -5.42 3.28
N SER A 15 17.07 -4.15 2.90
CA SER A 15 17.99 -3.05 3.21
C SER A 15 17.16 -1.82 3.54
N ALA A 16 17.48 -1.11 4.61
CA ALA A 16 16.80 0.14 4.94
C ALA A 16 17.82 1.21 5.36
N ALA A 17 17.55 2.46 4.99
CA ALA A 17 18.33 3.60 5.46
C ALA A 17 17.42 4.82 5.66
N VAL A 18 17.73 5.65 6.65
CA VAL A 18 17.08 6.95 6.80
C VAL A 18 18.00 8.05 6.28
N VAL A 19 17.50 8.78 5.29
CA VAL A 19 18.26 9.76 4.53
C VAL A 19 17.49 11.08 4.39
N ALA A 20 18.23 12.18 4.28
CA ALA A 20 17.70 13.44 3.81
C ALA A 20 17.87 13.47 2.29
N ILE A 21 16.77 13.56 1.56
CA ILE A 21 16.75 13.54 0.10
C ILE A 21 16.54 14.96 -0.40
N GLY A 22 17.54 15.60 -0.99
CA GLY A 22 17.34 16.82 -1.76
C GLY A 22 16.64 16.49 -3.08
N HIS A 23 17.29 15.67 -3.90
CA HIS A 23 16.74 15.15 -5.14
C HIS A 23 17.42 13.86 -5.59
N THR A 24 16.72 13.06 -6.40
CA THR A 24 17.30 11.91 -7.11
C THR A 24 17.12 12.05 -8.61
N ASN A 25 18.04 11.46 -9.37
CA ASN A 25 17.89 11.24 -10.79
C ASN A 25 16.84 10.16 -11.07
N LEU A 26 16.35 10.10 -12.31
CA LEU A 26 15.48 9.03 -12.74
C LEU A 26 16.19 7.68 -12.61
N HIS A 27 15.64 6.81 -11.79
CA HIS A 27 16.15 5.47 -11.59
C HIS A 27 15.00 4.46 -11.43
N ALA A 28 15.36 3.18 -11.47
CA ALA A 28 14.46 2.08 -11.19
C ALA A 28 15.28 0.95 -10.53
N HIS A 29 14.61 0.16 -9.70
CA HIS A 29 15.22 -0.99 -9.05
C HIS A 29 14.72 -2.28 -9.71
N PRO A 30 15.53 -2.93 -10.58
CA PRO A 30 15.10 -4.11 -11.32
C PRO A 30 15.04 -5.37 -10.45
N ASN A 31 15.65 -5.38 -9.27
CA ASN A 31 15.75 -6.54 -8.39
C ASN A 31 15.15 -6.31 -6.99
N ALA A 32 14.49 -5.17 -6.75
CA ALA A 32 13.93 -4.85 -5.45
C ALA A 32 12.61 -4.10 -5.58
N LEU A 33 11.72 -4.34 -4.62
CA LEU A 33 10.64 -3.42 -4.29
C LEU A 33 11.24 -2.26 -3.49
N GLU A 34 10.88 -1.02 -3.80
CA GLU A 34 11.24 0.12 -2.96
C GLU A 34 10.02 0.62 -2.19
N ILE A 35 10.22 0.98 -0.92
CA ILE A 35 9.22 1.63 -0.09
C ILE A 35 9.86 2.85 0.54
N VAL A 36 9.29 4.03 0.29
CA VAL A 36 9.67 5.27 0.96
C VAL A 36 8.69 5.56 2.08
N TYR A 37 9.19 5.96 3.24
CA TYR A 37 8.39 6.36 4.41
C TYR A 37 8.92 7.70 4.95
N VAL A 38 8.11 8.74 4.93
CA VAL A 38 8.51 10.08 5.37
C VAL A 38 8.41 10.18 6.89
N LEU A 39 9.55 10.32 7.57
CA LEU A 39 9.64 10.46 9.03
C LEU A 39 9.62 11.94 9.47
N ARG A 40 10.09 12.85 8.62
CA ARG A 40 10.05 14.30 8.86
C ARG A 40 10.02 15.05 7.53
N GLY A 41 9.42 16.25 7.54
CA GLY A 41 9.27 17.08 6.36
C GLY A 41 8.28 16.48 5.36
N SER A 42 8.54 16.73 4.08
CA SER A 42 7.82 16.20 2.94
C SER A 42 8.75 15.68 1.84
N LEU A 43 8.23 14.75 1.04
CA LEU A 43 8.85 14.15 -0.12
C LEU A 43 7.87 14.16 -1.30
N LYS A 44 8.29 14.73 -2.42
CA LYS A 44 7.61 14.59 -3.70
C LYS A 44 8.19 13.41 -4.45
N THR A 45 7.41 12.36 -4.64
CA THR A 45 7.79 11.18 -5.41
C THR A 45 7.08 11.22 -6.74
N ARG A 46 7.79 11.10 -7.86
CA ARG A 46 7.17 10.97 -9.17
C ARG A 46 7.51 9.62 -9.77
N VAL A 47 6.49 8.86 -10.10
CA VAL A 47 6.59 7.55 -10.76
C VAL A 47 5.84 7.70 -12.07
N SER A 48 6.45 7.34 -13.20
CA SER A 48 5.79 7.53 -14.50
C SER A 48 5.41 9.03 -14.71
N SER A 49 4.18 9.35 -15.09
CA SER A 49 3.63 10.71 -15.25
C SER A 49 3.00 11.26 -13.98
N GLU A 50 3.02 10.49 -12.88
CA GLU A 50 2.21 10.73 -11.71
C GLU A 50 3.08 11.19 -10.56
N THR A 51 2.62 12.21 -9.85
CA THR A 51 3.38 12.85 -8.76
C THR A 51 2.61 12.75 -7.47
N PHE A 52 3.28 12.24 -6.44
CA PHE A 52 2.79 12.03 -5.09
C PHE A 52 3.48 13.00 -4.16
N ASP A 53 2.69 13.80 -3.45
CA ASP A 53 3.16 14.65 -2.35
C ASP A 53 2.96 13.88 -1.04
N LEU A 54 4.07 13.50 -0.40
CA LEU A 54 4.10 12.72 0.84
C LEU A 54 4.55 13.62 1.99
N ASP A 55 3.80 13.64 3.09
CA ASP A 55 4.17 14.34 4.32
C ASP A 55 4.62 13.34 5.40
N ALA A 56 5.21 13.84 6.47
CA ALA A 56 5.60 13.02 7.62
C ALA A 56 4.44 12.13 8.11
N GLY A 57 4.62 10.81 7.99
CA GLY A 57 3.66 9.77 8.32
C GLY A 57 3.27 8.93 7.11
N ASP A 58 3.42 9.49 5.92
CA ASP A 58 3.02 8.89 4.65
C ASP A 58 4.13 7.99 4.10
N TYR A 59 3.73 7.03 3.27
CA TYR A 59 4.61 6.12 2.58
C TYR A 59 4.12 5.87 1.16
N ALA A 60 5.01 5.41 0.29
CA ALA A 60 4.70 4.95 -1.05
C ALA A 60 5.47 3.68 -1.36
N VAL A 61 4.80 2.71 -2.00
CA VAL A 61 5.41 1.47 -2.50
C VAL A 61 5.62 1.62 -4.00
N LEU A 62 6.87 1.47 -4.43
CA LEU A 62 7.29 1.55 -5.82
C LEU A 62 7.61 0.13 -6.30
N ASN A 63 6.86 -0.36 -7.30
CA ASN A 63 7.06 -1.71 -7.77
C ASN A 63 8.42 -1.88 -8.43
N ARG A 64 8.89 -3.13 -8.47
CA ARG A 64 10.11 -3.49 -9.19
C ARG A 64 10.05 -2.93 -10.60
N ALA A 65 11.16 -2.34 -11.05
CA ALA A 65 11.32 -1.76 -12.37
C ALA A 65 10.47 -0.51 -12.69
N ASP A 66 9.70 0.04 -11.74
CA ASP A 66 9.00 1.31 -11.90
C ASP A 66 10.02 2.48 -11.90
N PRO A 67 10.11 3.28 -12.97
CA PRO A 67 10.99 4.44 -13.01
C PRO A 67 10.44 5.57 -12.13
N HIS A 68 11.27 6.09 -11.24
CA HIS A 68 10.87 7.13 -10.30
C HIS A 68 11.96 8.15 -9.97
N VAL A 69 11.53 9.27 -9.40
CA VAL A 69 12.36 10.33 -8.82
C VAL A 69 11.77 10.81 -7.50
N HIS A 70 12.63 11.31 -6.63
CA HIS A 70 12.25 11.92 -5.37
C HIS A 70 12.81 13.35 -5.28
N VAL A 71 12.03 14.25 -4.68
CA VAL A 71 12.46 15.62 -4.36
C VAL A 71 11.96 15.93 -2.96
N GLY A 72 12.87 16.07 -2.00
CA GLY A 72 12.50 16.32 -0.61
C GLY A 72 12.60 17.78 -0.20
N SER A 73 11.86 18.12 0.84
CA SER A 73 11.99 19.40 1.55
C SER A 73 13.34 19.51 2.28
N PRO A 74 13.89 20.70 2.54
CA PRO A 74 15.21 20.86 3.15
C PRO A 74 15.40 20.19 4.51
N ASP A 75 14.34 19.98 5.28
CA ASP A 75 14.35 19.36 6.60
C ASP A 75 13.94 17.88 6.59
N ASN A 76 13.73 17.28 5.41
CA ASN A 76 13.20 15.93 5.31
C ASN A 76 14.12 14.88 5.95
N ALA A 77 13.47 13.85 6.49
CA ALA A 77 14.11 12.59 6.83
C ALA A 77 13.18 11.48 6.34
N THR A 78 13.66 10.70 5.38
CA THR A 78 12.87 9.68 4.69
C THR A 78 13.58 8.34 4.88
N ALA A 79 12.85 7.35 5.38
CA ALA A 79 13.31 5.97 5.33
C ALA A 79 13.09 5.41 3.92
N VAL A 80 14.13 4.86 3.33
CA VAL A 80 14.10 4.16 2.06
C VAL A 80 14.38 2.69 2.36
N LEU A 81 13.40 1.83 2.10
CA LEU A 81 13.45 0.39 2.31
C LEU A 81 13.45 -0.30 0.96
N HIS A 82 14.36 -1.25 0.77
CA HIS A 82 14.40 -2.15 -0.37
C HIS A 82 14.14 -3.58 0.08
N VAL A 83 13.31 -4.30 -0.66
CA VAL A 83 12.94 -5.70 -0.37
C VAL A 83 13.25 -6.58 -1.59
N ASP A 84 14.05 -7.62 -1.39
CA ASP A 84 14.31 -8.65 -2.40
C ASP A 84 13.14 -9.64 -2.46
N LEU A 85 12.12 -9.32 -3.27
CA LEU A 85 10.95 -10.19 -3.42
C LEU A 85 11.32 -11.60 -3.91
N GLU A 86 12.42 -11.78 -4.65
CA GLU A 86 12.89 -13.09 -5.10
C GLU A 86 13.24 -14.00 -3.92
N ALA A 87 13.80 -13.41 -2.85
CA ALA A 87 14.24 -14.11 -1.65
C ALA A 87 13.10 -14.46 -0.69
N PHE A 88 11.86 -14.00 -0.93
CA PHE A 88 10.67 -14.29 -0.11
C PHE A 88 9.72 -15.32 -0.74
N ARG A 89 10.21 -16.17 -1.67
CA ARG A 89 9.40 -17.26 -2.29
C ARG A 89 8.91 -18.31 -1.28
N ASP A 90 9.52 -18.38 -0.11
CA ASP A 90 9.07 -19.15 1.06
C ASP A 90 7.81 -18.57 1.70
N VAL A 91 7.61 -17.25 1.64
CA VAL A 91 6.39 -16.56 2.12
C VAL A 91 5.25 -16.70 1.10
N ASP A 92 5.52 -16.42 -0.17
CA ASP A 92 4.60 -16.72 -1.28
C ASP A 92 5.39 -17.12 -2.53
N PRO A 93 5.20 -18.31 -3.12
CA PRO A 93 5.98 -18.79 -4.27
C PRO A 93 5.98 -17.87 -5.50
N PHE A 94 5.01 -16.95 -5.59
CA PHE A 94 4.83 -16.03 -6.69
C PHE A 94 5.21 -14.59 -6.37
N VAL A 95 5.68 -14.29 -5.15
CA VAL A 95 5.95 -12.92 -4.68
C VAL A 95 6.86 -12.12 -5.62
N ALA A 96 7.83 -12.79 -6.25
CA ALA A 96 8.78 -12.19 -7.19
C ALA A 96 8.13 -11.55 -8.43
N ASN A 97 6.91 -11.97 -8.77
CA ASN A 97 6.15 -11.49 -9.93
C ASN A 97 4.89 -10.71 -9.52
N MET A 98 4.69 -10.48 -8.22
CA MET A 98 3.56 -9.70 -7.73
C MET A 98 3.81 -8.21 -7.93
N MET A 99 2.75 -7.51 -8.29
CA MET A 99 2.67 -6.07 -8.17
C MET A 99 1.79 -5.74 -6.98
N PHE A 100 2.22 -4.76 -6.20
CA PHE A 100 1.49 -4.25 -5.06
C PHE A 100 0.81 -2.94 -5.42
N ALA A 101 -0.47 -2.84 -5.09
CA ALA A 101 -1.28 -1.65 -5.20
C ALA A 101 -1.55 -1.10 -3.79
N CYS A 102 -0.50 -0.60 -3.14
CA CYS A 102 -0.60 0.10 -1.85
C CYS A 102 -1.09 1.54 -2.05
N GLU A 103 -2.23 1.71 -2.72
CA GLU A 103 -2.84 3.01 -2.99
C GLU A 103 -4.13 3.17 -2.19
N SER A 104 -4.44 4.40 -1.83
CA SER A 104 -5.52 4.74 -0.89
C SER A 104 -6.94 4.85 -1.47
N PHE A 105 -7.21 4.46 -2.73
CA PHE A 105 -8.59 4.42 -3.22
C PHE A 105 -9.24 3.02 -3.12
N ASP A 106 -10.35 3.01 -2.37
CA ASP A 106 -11.34 1.94 -2.14
C ASP A 106 -10.94 0.80 -1.17
N LEU A 107 -11.22 0.98 0.13
CA LEU A 107 -12.42 0.42 0.80
C LEU A 107 -12.36 0.60 2.35
N PRO A 108 -13.51 0.72 3.04
CA PRO A 108 -13.64 0.65 4.51
C PRO A 108 -12.92 -0.55 5.14
N ARG A 109 -12.77 -1.65 4.38
CA ARG A 109 -12.08 -2.88 4.78
C ARG A 109 -10.56 -2.70 5.01
N TYR A 110 -9.92 -1.78 4.28
CA TYR A 110 -8.48 -1.53 4.37
C TYR A 110 -8.12 -0.30 5.21
N ARG A 111 -9.09 0.58 5.53
CA ARG A 111 -8.88 1.70 6.48
C ARG A 111 -8.30 1.26 7.82
N ARG A 112 -8.50 0.00 8.22
CA ARG A 112 -8.02 -0.56 9.48
C ARG A 112 -6.67 -1.28 9.39
N GLN A 113 -6.08 -1.42 8.20
CA GLN A 113 -4.80 -2.12 7.97
C GLN A 113 -3.60 -1.18 7.82
N GLU A 114 -3.82 0.12 7.61
CA GLU A 114 -2.74 1.09 7.46
C GLU A 114 -1.83 1.16 8.70
N ALA A 115 -2.40 1.19 9.90
CA ALA A 115 -1.61 1.20 11.14
C ALA A 115 -0.73 -0.07 11.27
N LEU A 116 -1.25 -1.22 10.84
CA LEU A 116 -0.49 -2.47 10.78
C LEU A 116 0.68 -2.33 9.80
N LEU A 117 0.42 -1.88 8.57
CA LEU A 117 1.48 -1.74 7.56
C LEU A 117 2.55 -0.73 8.00
N ARG A 118 2.14 0.41 8.59
CA ARG A 118 3.08 1.40 9.15
C ARG A 118 3.89 0.83 10.30
N GLY A 119 3.28 0.03 11.18
CA GLY A 119 4.00 -0.69 12.24
C GLY A 119 5.06 -1.62 11.68
N LEU A 120 4.68 -2.50 10.75
CA LEU A 120 5.60 -3.44 10.09
C LEU A 120 6.72 -2.75 9.33
N LEU A 121 6.44 -1.61 8.67
CA LEU A 121 7.45 -0.78 8.02
C LEU A 121 8.45 -0.23 9.04
N LEU A 122 7.98 0.36 10.14
CA LEU A 122 8.85 0.88 11.20
C LEU A 122 9.69 -0.21 11.85
N ASP A 123 9.11 -1.40 12.07
CA ASP A 123 9.82 -2.57 12.60
C ASP A 123 10.90 -3.05 11.63
N THR A 124 10.59 -3.13 10.34
CA THR A 124 11.56 -3.52 9.30
C THR A 124 12.70 -2.49 9.18
N ILE A 125 12.39 -1.19 9.24
CA ILE A 125 13.39 -0.11 9.19
C ILE A 125 14.33 -0.19 10.38
N GLU A 126 13.81 -0.39 11.60
CA GLU A 126 14.65 -0.48 12.80
C GLU A 126 15.45 -1.78 12.84
N ALA A 127 14.88 -2.88 12.33
CA ALA A 127 15.51 -4.18 12.34
C ALA A 127 16.54 -4.38 11.21
N ALA A 128 16.57 -3.54 10.16
CA ALA A 128 17.37 -3.77 8.95
C ALA A 128 18.87 -3.99 9.18
N ASP A 129 19.42 -3.43 10.25
CA ASP A 129 20.83 -3.58 10.66
C ASP A 129 21.07 -4.79 11.59
N TYR A 130 20.03 -5.52 11.96
CA TYR A 130 20.04 -6.59 12.95
C TYR A 130 19.65 -7.96 12.36
N PRO A 131 20.03 -9.07 13.01
CA PRO A 131 19.67 -10.42 12.54
C PRO A 131 18.16 -10.67 12.41
N ASP A 132 17.34 -9.95 13.19
CA ASP A 132 15.88 -10.10 13.20
C ASP A 132 15.18 -9.38 12.03
N ALA A 133 15.92 -8.65 11.17
CA ALA A 133 15.40 -7.97 9.97
C ALA A 133 14.51 -8.89 9.13
N ASP A 134 14.90 -10.16 9.08
CA ASP A 134 14.27 -11.18 8.25
C ASP A 134 12.83 -11.49 8.66
N LYS A 135 12.56 -11.56 9.97
CA LYS A 135 11.23 -11.86 10.48
C LYS A 135 10.27 -10.70 10.22
N SER A 136 10.66 -9.48 10.58
CA SER A 136 9.85 -8.28 10.34
C SER A 136 9.59 -8.07 8.86
N ALA A 137 10.59 -8.32 8.01
CA ALA A 137 10.43 -8.27 6.56
C ALA A 137 9.47 -9.35 6.03
N ALA A 138 9.53 -10.58 6.55
CA ALA A 138 8.60 -11.64 6.15
C ALA A 138 7.15 -11.29 6.52
N ASP A 139 6.91 -10.74 7.72
CA ASP A 139 5.58 -10.28 8.15
C ASP A 139 5.08 -9.11 7.26
N LEU A 140 5.96 -8.17 6.92
CA LEU A 140 5.67 -7.09 5.97
C LEU A 140 5.28 -7.63 4.59
N VAL A 141 6.09 -8.53 4.03
CA VAL A 141 5.82 -9.14 2.72
C VAL A 141 4.52 -9.94 2.74
N GLN A 142 4.24 -10.68 3.82
CA GLN A 142 2.99 -11.40 3.97
C GLN A 142 1.79 -10.43 3.98
N ALA A 143 1.88 -9.32 4.72
CA ALA A 143 0.84 -8.30 4.73
C ALA A 143 0.63 -7.68 3.34
N LEU A 144 1.70 -7.38 2.61
CA LEU A 144 1.65 -6.89 1.22
C LEU A 144 0.97 -7.91 0.29
N CYS A 145 1.36 -9.18 0.35
CA CYS A 145 0.79 -10.24 -0.48
C CYS A 145 -0.70 -10.50 -0.21
N ALA A 146 -1.14 -10.41 1.04
CA ALA A 146 -2.52 -10.70 1.44
C ALA A 146 -3.46 -9.49 1.32
N GLY A 147 -2.95 -8.29 1.60
CA GLY A 147 -3.75 -7.08 1.68
C GLY A 147 -3.65 -6.17 0.46
N TYR A 148 -2.54 -6.24 -0.28
CA TYR A 148 -2.17 -5.18 -1.23
C TYR A 148 -1.75 -5.71 -2.61
N SER A 149 -1.91 -7.00 -2.91
CA SER A 149 -1.61 -7.51 -4.24
C SER A 149 -2.61 -6.94 -5.27
N LEU A 150 -2.11 -6.56 -6.45
CA LEU A 150 -2.96 -6.02 -7.53
C LEU A 150 -4.00 -7.04 -8.00
N ALA A 151 -3.69 -8.34 -7.95
CA ALA A 151 -4.62 -9.41 -8.32
C ALA A 151 -5.84 -9.45 -7.39
N ASP A 152 -5.61 -9.35 -6.08
CA ASP A 152 -6.68 -9.34 -5.08
C ASP A 152 -7.46 -8.01 -5.15
N TYR A 153 -6.79 -6.90 -5.51
CA TYR A 153 -7.44 -5.61 -5.78
C TYR A 153 -8.46 -5.67 -6.93
N TYR A 154 -8.28 -6.47 -7.97
CA TYR A 154 -9.28 -6.58 -9.03
C TYR A 154 -10.44 -7.54 -8.71
N GLN A 155 -10.33 -8.34 -7.64
CA GLN A 155 -11.26 -9.42 -7.31
C GLN A 155 -11.85 -9.31 -5.91
N ARG A 156 -12.01 -8.07 -5.43
CA ARG A 156 -12.44 -7.75 -4.06
C ARG A 156 -13.77 -8.38 -3.69
N ASP A 157 -14.70 -8.45 -4.64
CA ASP A 157 -16.05 -8.98 -4.43
C ASP A 157 -16.11 -10.51 -4.56
N ARG A 158 -15.05 -11.13 -5.10
CA ARG A 158 -14.99 -12.58 -5.33
C ARG A 158 -13.54 -13.07 -5.21
N PRO A 159 -13.05 -13.29 -3.97
CA PRO A 159 -11.68 -13.74 -3.77
C PRO A 159 -11.42 -15.05 -4.51
N LEU A 160 -10.27 -15.13 -5.16
CA LEU A 160 -9.83 -16.35 -5.84
C LEU A 160 -9.60 -17.47 -4.84
N THR A 161 -9.88 -18.70 -5.28
CA THR A 161 -9.31 -19.86 -4.59
C THR A 161 -7.79 -19.84 -4.75
N SER A 162 -7.05 -20.40 -3.79
CA SER A 162 -5.58 -20.45 -3.84
C SER A 162 -5.06 -21.05 -5.16
N ALA A 163 -5.73 -22.08 -5.67
CA ALA A 163 -5.39 -22.71 -6.95
C ALA A 163 -5.64 -21.81 -8.17
N ALA A 164 -6.71 -21.01 -8.15
CA ALA A 164 -6.99 -20.05 -9.22
C ALA A 164 -6.01 -18.87 -9.15
N ARG A 165 -5.70 -18.36 -7.95
CA ARG A 165 -4.69 -17.32 -7.74
C ARG A 165 -3.32 -17.75 -8.25
N GLN A 166 -2.88 -18.94 -7.86
CA GLN A 166 -1.63 -19.55 -8.35
C GLN A 166 -1.59 -19.65 -9.88
N ARG A 167 -2.67 -20.13 -10.49
CA ARG A 167 -2.76 -20.26 -11.96
C ARG A 167 -2.67 -18.89 -12.64
N PHE A 168 -3.37 -17.89 -12.11
CA PHE A 168 -3.36 -16.54 -12.65
C PHE A 168 -1.96 -15.91 -12.57
N LEU A 169 -1.33 -15.95 -11.39
CA LEU A 169 0.01 -15.41 -11.20
C LEU A 169 1.04 -16.12 -12.08
N SER A 170 0.91 -17.44 -12.26
CA SER A 170 1.77 -18.21 -13.16
C SER A 170 1.61 -17.79 -14.62
N ILE A 171 0.37 -17.60 -15.11
CA ILE A 171 0.10 -17.09 -16.46
C ILE A 171 0.68 -15.69 -16.63
N MET A 172 0.47 -14.79 -15.66
CA MET A 172 0.94 -13.40 -15.76
C MET A 172 2.46 -13.30 -15.68
N ALA A 173 3.13 -14.15 -14.89
CA ALA A 173 4.60 -14.24 -14.86
C ALA A 173 5.17 -14.68 -16.23
N TYR A 174 4.51 -15.61 -16.91
CA TYR A 174 4.90 -16.00 -18.28
C TYR A 174 4.72 -14.82 -19.25
N VAL A 175 3.59 -14.11 -19.16
CA VAL A 175 3.33 -12.92 -19.99
C VAL A 175 4.42 -11.86 -19.81
N GLN A 176 4.80 -11.54 -18.57
CA GLN A 176 5.82 -10.51 -18.27
C GLN A 176 7.19 -10.84 -18.84
N THR A 177 7.55 -12.12 -18.92
CA THR A 177 8.87 -12.57 -19.40
C THR A 177 8.95 -12.79 -20.92
N HIS A 178 7.81 -12.73 -21.63
CA HIS A 178 7.70 -13.02 -23.08
C HIS A 178 6.92 -11.94 -23.84
N LEU A 179 6.95 -10.68 -23.38
CA LEU A 179 6.18 -9.58 -23.98
C LEU A 179 6.52 -9.31 -25.45
N ASP A 180 7.71 -9.71 -25.91
CA ASP A 180 8.17 -9.58 -27.29
C ASP A 180 7.57 -10.63 -28.25
N SER A 181 6.94 -11.69 -27.73
CA SER A 181 6.30 -12.73 -28.56
C SER A 181 5.01 -12.25 -29.25
N ARG A 182 4.85 -12.60 -30.53
CA ARG A 182 3.65 -12.28 -31.33
C ARG A 182 2.45 -13.17 -30.98
N ASP A 183 2.70 -14.42 -30.58
CA ASP A 183 1.68 -15.45 -30.38
C ASP A 183 1.59 -15.87 -28.90
N LEU A 184 1.75 -14.89 -28.00
CA LEU A 184 1.87 -15.11 -26.56
C LEU A 184 0.69 -15.90 -25.94
N LEU A 185 -0.52 -15.75 -26.48
CA LEU A 185 -1.67 -16.56 -26.03
C LEU A 185 -1.47 -18.06 -26.32
N ASP A 186 -0.90 -18.39 -27.48
CA ASP A 186 -0.64 -19.76 -27.91
C ASP A 186 0.47 -20.38 -27.08
N GLU A 187 1.51 -19.58 -26.79
CA GLU A 187 2.63 -19.98 -25.96
C GLU A 187 2.19 -20.25 -24.52
N VAL A 188 1.42 -19.34 -23.91
CA VAL A 188 0.84 -19.53 -22.57
C VAL A 188 -0.06 -20.77 -22.54
N ALA A 189 -0.90 -20.96 -23.56
CA ALA A 189 -1.76 -22.14 -23.64
C ALA A 189 -0.94 -23.43 -23.70
N ARG A 190 0.12 -23.47 -24.50
CA ARG A 190 1.01 -24.63 -24.63
C ARG A 190 1.81 -24.90 -23.36
N GLU A 191 2.37 -23.86 -22.76
CA GLU A 191 3.18 -23.93 -21.54
C GLU A 191 2.37 -24.52 -20.37
N HIS A 192 1.14 -24.05 -20.19
CA HIS A 192 0.29 -24.48 -19.08
C HIS A 192 -0.63 -25.66 -19.43
N HIS A 193 -0.46 -26.26 -20.61
CA HIS A 193 -1.31 -27.36 -21.12
C HIS A 193 -2.81 -27.03 -21.12
N TYR A 194 -3.16 -25.80 -21.51
CA TYR A 194 -4.53 -25.31 -21.65
C TYR A 194 -4.90 -25.06 -23.10
N SER A 195 -6.21 -24.92 -23.36
CA SER A 195 -6.67 -24.34 -24.62
C SER A 195 -6.56 -22.82 -24.58
N LYS A 196 -6.33 -22.18 -25.74
CA LYS A 196 -6.33 -20.71 -25.89
C LYS A 196 -7.63 -20.08 -25.37
N SER A 197 -8.75 -20.74 -25.64
CA SER A 197 -10.08 -20.33 -25.19
C SER A 197 -10.15 -20.31 -23.65
N TYR A 198 -9.67 -21.38 -23.01
CA TYR A 198 -9.62 -21.45 -21.56
C TYR A 198 -8.76 -20.32 -20.96
N VAL A 199 -7.54 -20.10 -21.47
CA VAL A 199 -6.66 -19.00 -20.98
C VAL A 199 -7.34 -17.65 -21.12
N SER A 200 -7.95 -17.38 -22.27
CA SER A 200 -8.62 -16.10 -22.55
C SER A 200 -9.80 -15.85 -21.62
N HIS A 201 -10.65 -16.86 -21.41
CA HIS A 201 -11.79 -16.77 -20.50
C HIS A 201 -11.33 -16.66 -19.05
N PHE A 202 -10.38 -17.49 -18.65
CA PHE A 202 -9.84 -17.49 -17.29
C PHE A 202 -9.25 -16.12 -16.93
N VAL A 203 -8.38 -15.55 -17.76
CA VAL A 203 -7.80 -14.22 -17.51
C VAL A 203 -8.88 -13.14 -17.53
N LYS A 204 -9.86 -13.22 -18.44
CA LYS A 204 -10.97 -12.26 -18.48
C LYS A 204 -11.82 -12.28 -17.22
N ASP A 205 -12.17 -13.46 -16.74
CA ASP A 205 -13.02 -13.64 -15.56
C ASP A 205 -12.27 -13.28 -14.26
N THR A 206 -10.94 -13.41 -14.27
CA THR A 206 -10.05 -13.17 -13.14
C THR A 206 -9.61 -11.70 -13.05
N ALA A 207 -9.09 -11.14 -14.14
CA ALA A 207 -8.54 -9.78 -14.16
C ALA A 207 -9.57 -8.72 -14.62
N ALA A 208 -10.81 -9.11 -14.90
CA ALA A 208 -11.85 -8.28 -15.52
C ALA A 208 -11.50 -7.71 -16.92
N ILE A 209 -10.36 -8.13 -17.49
CA ILE A 209 -9.83 -7.64 -18.76
C ILE A 209 -9.45 -8.79 -19.68
N GLY A 210 -9.70 -8.64 -20.98
CA GLY A 210 -9.31 -9.66 -21.96
C GLY A 210 -7.79 -9.87 -21.98
N PHE A 211 -7.34 -11.10 -22.25
CA PHE A 211 -5.92 -11.46 -22.32
C PHE A 211 -5.08 -10.51 -23.19
N THR A 212 -5.55 -10.20 -24.41
CA THR A 212 -4.86 -9.26 -25.30
C THR A 212 -4.69 -7.87 -24.68
N ASN A 213 -5.68 -7.38 -23.94
CA ASN A 213 -5.60 -6.09 -23.27
C ASN A 213 -4.62 -6.14 -22.09
N ALA A 214 -4.57 -7.25 -21.35
CA ALA A 214 -3.58 -7.46 -20.28
C ALA A 214 -2.15 -7.44 -20.84
N VAL A 215 -1.92 -8.14 -21.97
CA VAL A 215 -0.63 -8.12 -22.66
C VAL A 215 -0.29 -6.70 -23.12
N ASN A 216 -1.22 -6.01 -23.79
CA ASN A 216 -0.97 -4.65 -24.27
C ASN A 216 -0.69 -3.66 -23.13
N ALA A 217 -1.37 -3.78 -21.99
CA ALA A 217 -1.08 -3.00 -20.80
C ALA A 217 0.37 -3.18 -20.35
N ALA A 218 0.82 -4.43 -20.18
CA ALA A 218 2.19 -4.74 -19.81
C ALA A 218 3.22 -4.21 -20.85
N ARG A 219 2.91 -4.32 -22.15
CA ARG A 219 3.75 -3.77 -23.23
C ARG A 219 3.83 -2.24 -23.21
N VAL A 220 2.72 -1.57 -22.93
CA VAL A 220 2.66 -0.10 -22.82
C VAL A 220 3.44 0.39 -21.61
N MET A 221 3.37 -0.31 -20.47
CA MET A 221 4.21 -0.01 -19.29
C MET A 221 5.71 -0.19 -19.59
N LEU A 222 6.08 -1.27 -20.29
CA LEU A 222 7.47 -1.43 -20.76
C LEU A 222 7.87 -0.30 -21.73
N ALA A 223 6.97 0.12 -22.61
CA ALA A 223 7.24 1.18 -23.58
C ALA A 223 7.46 2.53 -22.89
N GLU A 224 6.66 2.87 -21.89
CA GLU A 224 6.85 4.06 -21.05
C GLU A 224 8.24 4.09 -20.44
N ARG A 225 8.65 2.98 -19.83
CA ARG A 225 10.00 2.86 -19.27
C ARG A 225 11.05 3.12 -20.35
N LEU A 226 10.94 2.53 -21.53
CA LEU A 226 11.89 2.80 -22.61
C LEU A 226 11.84 4.26 -23.11
N LEU A 227 10.67 4.88 -23.13
CA LEU A 227 10.48 6.28 -23.55
C LEU A 227 11.19 7.26 -22.61
N LEU A 228 11.10 7.03 -21.29
CA LEU A 228 11.63 7.95 -20.28
C LEU A 228 13.15 7.81 -20.09
N THR A 229 13.72 6.69 -20.53
CA THR A 229 15.05 6.25 -20.05
C THR A 229 16.04 5.97 -21.17
N THR A 230 15.59 5.98 -22.42
CA THR A 230 16.43 5.70 -23.60
C THR A 230 16.18 6.72 -24.71
N GLU A 231 17.12 6.79 -25.66
CA GLU A 231 16.96 7.55 -26.90
C GLU A 231 16.40 6.71 -28.06
N TYR A 232 15.86 5.52 -27.77
CA TYR A 232 15.34 4.65 -28.81
C TYR A 232 14.27 5.34 -29.65
N THR A 233 14.22 5.04 -30.95
CA THR A 233 13.18 5.58 -31.81
C THR A 233 11.83 4.93 -31.45
N MET A 234 10.71 5.56 -31.82
CA MET A 234 9.37 4.96 -31.62
C MET A 234 9.25 3.59 -32.29
N ARG A 235 9.98 3.37 -33.40
CA ARG A 235 10.07 2.09 -34.09
C ARG A 235 10.79 1.04 -33.25
N ASP A 236 11.93 1.40 -32.66
CA ASP A 236 12.70 0.49 -31.82
C ASP A 236 11.93 0.12 -30.55
N ILE A 237 11.28 1.10 -29.91
CA ILE A 237 10.45 0.88 -28.71
C ILE A 237 9.27 -0.04 -29.04
N SER A 238 8.53 0.27 -30.11
CA SER A 238 7.42 -0.56 -30.58
C SER A 238 7.86 -2.02 -30.79
N ALA A 239 8.99 -2.25 -31.46
CA ALA A 239 9.51 -3.59 -31.71
C ALA A 239 9.97 -4.30 -30.42
N ARG A 240 10.69 -3.61 -29.53
CA ARG A 240 11.19 -4.17 -28.26
C ARG A 240 10.06 -4.52 -27.29
N CYS A 241 8.94 -3.80 -27.36
CA CYS A 241 7.75 -4.09 -26.58
C CYS A 241 6.84 -5.15 -27.23
N GLY A 242 7.21 -5.72 -28.37
CA GLY A 242 6.41 -6.78 -29.03
C GLY A 242 5.17 -6.29 -29.77
N PHE A 243 5.07 -5.00 -30.10
CA PHE A 243 3.99 -4.52 -30.97
C PHE A 243 4.27 -4.87 -32.43
N SER A 244 3.22 -5.19 -33.18
CA SER A 244 3.30 -5.51 -34.62
C SER A 244 3.84 -4.35 -35.46
N ASP A 245 3.49 -3.12 -35.07
CA ASP A 245 3.83 -1.91 -35.77
C ASP A 245 3.66 -0.67 -34.88
N VAL A 246 4.26 0.44 -35.31
CA VAL A 246 4.28 1.71 -34.58
C VAL A 246 2.88 2.32 -34.46
N LYS A 247 2.01 2.15 -35.47
CA LYS A 247 0.67 2.73 -35.45
C LYS A 247 -0.19 2.06 -34.38
N TYR A 248 -0.10 0.74 -34.25
CA TYR A 248 -0.79 0.00 -33.21
C TYR A 248 -0.25 0.34 -31.82
N PHE A 249 1.08 0.38 -31.68
CA PHE A 249 1.74 0.84 -30.45
C PHE A 249 1.25 2.23 -30.02
N THR A 250 1.31 3.23 -30.92
CA THR A 250 0.89 4.60 -30.62
C THR A 250 -0.57 4.67 -30.19
N ARG A 251 -1.46 3.90 -30.82
CA ARG A 251 -2.86 3.82 -30.41
C ARG A 251 -2.98 3.24 -28.99
N CYS A 252 -2.41 2.07 -28.74
CA CYS A 252 -2.49 1.43 -27.42
C CYS A 252 -1.88 2.30 -26.31
N PHE A 253 -0.78 2.99 -26.61
CA PHE A 253 -0.14 3.90 -25.67
C PHE A 253 -1.05 5.11 -25.38
N ALA A 254 -1.65 5.71 -26.41
CA ALA A 254 -2.56 6.84 -26.25
C ALA A 254 -3.88 6.45 -25.58
N ASP A 255 -4.39 5.24 -25.83
CA ASP A 255 -5.55 4.69 -25.13
C ASP A 255 -5.29 4.57 -23.61
N TRP A 256 -4.03 4.32 -23.23
CA TRP A 256 -3.60 4.18 -21.84
C TRP A 256 -3.28 5.52 -21.19
N PHE A 257 -2.31 6.27 -21.74
CA PHE A 257 -1.76 7.49 -21.16
C PHE A 257 -2.46 8.78 -21.62
N THR A 258 -3.49 8.68 -22.46
CA THR A 258 -4.22 9.82 -23.06
C THR A 258 -3.35 10.76 -23.92
N GLN A 259 -2.12 10.36 -24.23
CA GLN A 259 -1.12 11.14 -24.97
C GLN A 259 -0.36 10.24 -25.95
N THR A 260 0.19 10.81 -27.02
CA THR A 260 1.06 10.04 -27.90
C THR A 260 2.38 9.70 -27.20
N PRO A 261 3.08 8.60 -27.56
CA PRO A 261 4.40 8.27 -27.02
C PRO A 261 5.42 9.42 -27.12
N ALA A 262 5.35 10.20 -28.21
CA ALA A 262 6.26 11.31 -28.47
C ALA A 262 5.98 12.48 -27.53
N ASP A 263 4.72 12.88 -27.39
CA ASP A 263 4.31 13.95 -26.48
C ASP A 263 4.59 13.56 -25.03
N TYR A 264 4.29 12.31 -24.68
CA TYR A 264 4.57 11.77 -23.35
C TYR A 264 6.06 11.83 -23.01
N ARG A 265 6.94 11.42 -23.92
CA ARG A 265 8.40 11.54 -23.74
C ARG A 265 8.81 12.99 -23.52
N ALA A 266 8.29 13.92 -24.32
CA ALA A 266 8.66 15.32 -24.23
C ALA A 266 8.21 15.95 -22.91
N ALA A 267 7.03 15.58 -22.40
CA ALA A 267 6.44 16.15 -21.20
C ALA A 267 6.99 15.55 -19.89
N ASN A 268 7.30 14.25 -19.86
CA ASN A 268 7.52 13.52 -18.61
C ASN A 268 8.98 13.17 -18.34
N ARG A 269 9.89 13.45 -19.27
CA ARG A 269 11.32 13.17 -19.08
C ARG A 269 11.89 14.06 -17.95
N PRO A 270 12.35 13.48 -16.84
CA PRO A 270 12.94 14.24 -15.74
C PRO A 270 14.17 15.03 -16.18
N ALA A 271 14.43 16.14 -15.48
CA ALA A 271 15.74 16.77 -15.55
C ALA A 271 16.82 15.77 -15.09
N VAL A 272 17.95 15.75 -15.80
CA VAL A 272 19.10 14.93 -15.42
C VAL A 272 20.06 15.82 -14.63
N HIS A 273 20.24 15.46 -13.37
CA HIS A 273 21.22 16.05 -12.47
C HIS A 273 22.54 15.30 -12.58
N ARG A 274 23.65 15.95 -12.20
CA ARG A 274 24.98 15.33 -12.27
C ARG A 274 25.11 14.17 -11.29
N ASP A 275 24.61 14.37 -10.07
CA ASP A 275 24.68 13.46 -8.94
C ASP A 275 23.37 13.56 -8.16
N ASP A 276 23.03 12.51 -7.41
CA ASP A 276 21.91 12.56 -6.47
C ASP A 276 22.31 13.35 -5.22
N GLU A 277 21.36 14.08 -4.63
CA GLU A 277 21.56 14.80 -3.38
C GLU A 277 20.90 14.01 -2.25
N ILE A 278 21.66 13.08 -1.68
CA ILE A 278 21.22 12.23 -0.57
C ILE A 278 22.27 12.31 0.53
N ALA A 279 21.83 12.64 1.76
CA ALA A 279 22.69 12.68 2.92
C ALA A 279 22.18 11.72 4.02
N PRO A 280 23.06 10.99 4.71
CA PRO A 280 22.64 10.12 5.80
C PRO A 280 22.09 10.95 6.98
N VAL A 281 21.02 10.46 7.60
CA VAL A 281 20.51 11.00 8.87
C VAL A 281 21.18 10.24 10.02
N SER A 282 21.64 10.96 11.05
CA SER A 282 22.31 10.35 12.20
C SER A 282 21.41 9.34 12.92
N ALA A 283 21.98 8.24 13.42
CA ALA A 283 21.26 7.18 14.13
C ALA A 283 20.40 7.71 15.30
N GLU A 284 20.88 8.69 16.06
CA GLU A 284 20.13 9.29 17.18
C GLU A 284 18.82 9.95 16.70
N VAL A 285 18.89 10.75 15.64
CA VAL A 285 17.72 11.37 15.01
C VAL A 285 16.80 10.31 14.44
N THR A 286 17.33 9.31 13.75
CA THR A 286 16.57 8.18 13.19
C THR A 286 15.77 7.45 14.28
N SER A 287 16.41 7.00 15.36
CA SER A 287 15.74 6.31 16.47
C SER A 287 14.70 7.20 17.16
N SER A 288 14.96 8.50 17.27
CA SER A 288 13.99 9.46 17.84
C SER A 288 12.73 9.57 16.99
N LEU A 289 12.89 9.72 15.67
CA LEU A 289 11.79 9.83 14.72
C LEU A 289 10.98 8.54 14.64
N ILE A 290 11.64 7.36 14.56
CA ILE A 290 10.94 6.06 14.56
C ILE A 290 10.08 5.90 15.82
N ARG A 291 10.62 6.25 16.99
CA ARG A 291 9.87 6.20 18.26
C ARG A 291 8.69 7.18 18.30
N GLU A 292 8.84 8.35 17.71
CA GLU A 292 7.72 9.29 17.55
C GLU A 292 6.63 8.71 16.66
N HIS A 293 7.00 8.16 15.51
CA HIS A 293 6.05 7.56 14.57
C HIS A 293 5.34 6.34 15.15
N ARG A 294 6.04 5.47 15.90
CA ARG A 294 5.40 4.37 16.63
C ARG A 294 4.32 4.86 17.60
N ARG A 295 4.61 5.94 18.34
CA ARG A 295 3.62 6.55 19.26
C ARG A 295 2.43 7.13 18.50
N ARG A 296 2.64 7.69 17.30
CA ARG A 296 1.57 8.17 16.43
C ARG A 296 0.73 7.01 15.90
N VAL A 297 1.34 5.99 15.29
CA VAL A 297 0.65 4.80 14.75
C VAL A 297 -0.19 4.09 15.82
N ALA A 298 0.32 4.04 17.05
CA ALA A 298 -0.43 3.49 18.16
C ALA A 298 -1.66 4.35 18.50
N SER A 299 -1.64 5.68 18.31
CA SER A 299 -2.67 6.64 18.72
C SER A 299 -4.06 6.38 18.08
N PRO A 300 -5.19 6.51 18.79
CA PRO A 300 -6.55 6.34 18.24
C PRO A 300 -7.01 7.55 17.42
N THR A 301 -6.32 8.68 17.60
CA THR A 301 -6.53 9.93 16.91
C THR A 301 -5.57 10.10 15.74
N ASP A 302 -4.69 9.12 15.51
CA ASP A 302 -3.99 9.07 14.24
C ASP A 302 -5.02 8.71 13.19
N THR A 303 -5.46 9.75 12.49
CA THR A 303 -6.44 9.60 11.44
C THR A 303 -5.77 8.81 10.33
N PRO A 304 -6.43 7.76 9.80
CA PRO A 304 -5.85 7.01 8.71
C PRO A 304 -5.47 7.95 7.58
N ARG A 305 -4.18 8.02 7.27
CA ARG A 305 -3.71 8.90 6.21
C ARG A 305 -3.84 8.16 4.90
N LEU A 306 -4.76 8.65 4.09
CA LEU A 306 -4.92 8.25 2.70
C LEU A 306 -3.68 8.77 1.93
N SER A 307 -2.63 7.96 1.83
CA SER A 307 -1.46 8.29 1.00
C SER A 307 -1.76 8.05 -0.48
N LEU A 308 -1.66 9.11 -1.29
CA LEU A 308 -2.35 9.40 -2.57
C LEU A 308 -1.94 8.54 -3.80
N THR A 309 -2.68 8.72 -4.90
CA THR A 309 -2.93 7.87 -6.12
C THR A 309 -2.77 8.75 -7.39
N PRO A 310 -2.67 8.29 -8.68
CA PRO A 310 -2.96 6.98 -9.30
C PRO A 310 -1.81 6.30 -10.07
N LEU A 311 -1.73 4.97 -10.03
CA LEU A 311 -1.21 4.21 -11.16
C LEU A 311 -2.18 4.39 -12.33
N LEU A 312 -1.64 4.72 -13.50
CA LEU A 312 -2.29 4.45 -14.78
C LEU A 312 -2.58 2.94 -15.01
N VAL A 313 -2.52 2.09 -13.99
CA VAL A 313 -2.77 0.64 -13.99
C VAL A 313 -4.02 0.25 -13.20
N LYS A 314 -5.04 1.13 -13.11
CA LYS A 314 -6.36 0.81 -12.52
C LYS A 314 -7.59 1.06 -13.41
N ASN A 315 -7.39 1.53 -14.65
CA ASN A 315 -8.49 2.00 -15.51
C ASN A 315 -8.80 1.13 -16.73
N VAL A 316 -8.63 -0.18 -16.61
CA VAL A 316 -9.51 -1.08 -17.36
C VAL A 316 -10.55 -1.59 -16.37
N GLY A 317 -11.53 -0.74 -16.07
CA GLY A 317 -12.74 -1.22 -15.40
C GLY A 317 -13.45 -2.26 -16.27
N SER A 318 -14.41 -2.96 -15.66
CA SER A 318 -15.55 -3.44 -16.44
C SER A 318 -16.18 -2.25 -17.18
N ARG A 319 -16.83 -2.53 -18.33
CA ARG A 319 -17.38 -1.51 -19.25
C ARG A 319 -18.46 -0.60 -18.62
N ALA A 320 -18.96 -0.91 -17.42
CA ALA A 320 -20.01 -0.17 -16.72
C ALA A 320 -19.46 0.85 -15.71
N ASP A 321 -18.36 0.54 -15.01
CA ASP A 321 -17.86 1.37 -13.90
C ASP A 321 -17.20 2.68 -14.37
N LEU A 322 -16.62 2.69 -15.56
CA LEU A 322 -15.97 3.88 -16.12
C LEU A 322 -16.99 4.98 -16.50
N PHE A 323 -18.16 4.62 -17.03
CA PHE A 323 -19.17 5.61 -17.44
C PHE A 323 -20.09 6.06 -16.29
N GLU A 324 -20.39 5.20 -15.30
CA GLU A 324 -21.24 5.57 -14.16
C GLU A 324 -20.51 6.50 -13.17
N LYS A 325 -19.21 6.29 -12.93
CA LYS A 325 -18.40 7.16 -12.07
C LYS A 325 -18.16 8.53 -12.69
N VAL A 326 -17.99 8.62 -14.02
CA VAL A 326 -17.83 9.91 -14.72
C VAL A 326 -19.13 10.74 -14.72
N LEU A 327 -20.30 10.10 -14.74
CA LEU A 327 -21.60 10.79 -14.72
C LEU A 327 -22.04 11.23 -13.31
N LYS A 328 -21.73 10.48 -12.23
CA LYS A 328 -22.09 10.85 -10.85
C LYS A 328 -21.21 11.93 -10.22
N PHE A 329 -19.94 12.06 -10.64
CA PHE A 329 -19.04 13.09 -10.11
C PHE A 329 -19.38 14.51 -10.58
N GLN A 330 -20.14 14.67 -11.66
CA GLN A 330 -20.57 16.00 -12.12
C GLN A 330 -21.75 16.58 -11.32
N THR A 331 -22.39 15.81 -10.45
CA THR A 331 -23.61 16.25 -9.73
C THR A 331 -23.43 16.64 -8.26
N ASP A 332 -22.30 16.38 -7.61
CA ASP A 332 -22.08 16.82 -6.21
C ASP A 332 -20.95 17.86 -6.07
N ARG A 333 -21.19 19.04 -6.65
CA ARG A 333 -20.52 20.30 -6.29
C ARG A 333 -20.98 20.83 -4.92
N ARG A 334 -20.88 20.02 -3.87
CA ARG A 334 -21.23 20.45 -2.49
C ARG A 334 -20.11 20.31 -1.44
N TYR A 335 -18.89 19.95 -1.85
CA TYR A 335 -17.71 19.96 -0.97
C TYR A 335 -16.65 20.99 -1.37
N ALA A 336 -17.11 22.16 -1.83
CA ALA A 336 -16.27 23.33 -2.07
C ALA A 336 -16.85 24.55 -1.36
N SER A 337 -17.01 24.48 -0.03
CA SER A 337 -16.99 25.63 0.88
C SER A 337 -17.22 25.14 2.31
N GLU A 338 -16.12 24.93 3.02
CA GLU A 338 -15.97 25.15 4.48
C GLU A 338 -14.64 24.50 4.87
N THR A 339 -13.58 25.30 4.85
CA THR A 339 -12.36 24.95 5.58
C THR A 339 -12.70 25.09 7.06
N PRO A 340 -12.74 24.02 7.88
CA PRO A 340 -12.81 24.22 9.31
C PRO A 340 -11.46 24.81 9.71
N THR A 341 -11.46 26.02 10.23
CA THR A 341 -10.31 26.55 10.98
C THR A 341 -10.14 25.66 12.21
N VAL A 342 -9.36 24.58 12.09
CA VAL A 342 -9.03 23.74 13.24
C VAL A 342 -8.00 24.49 14.07
N ASP A 343 -8.45 25.00 15.22
CA ASP A 343 -7.59 25.56 16.25
C ASP A 343 -6.63 24.46 16.76
N VAL A 344 -5.35 24.57 16.38
CA VAL A 344 -4.28 23.61 16.70
C VAL A 344 -4.00 23.51 18.21
N ARG A 345 -4.62 24.36 19.05
CA ARG A 345 -4.33 24.46 20.50
C ARG A 345 -5.16 23.56 21.42
N ARG A 346 -6.00 22.67 20.91
CA ARG A 346 -6.73 21.68 21.74
C ARG A 346 -6.72 20.28 21.11
N ARG A 347 -5.55 19.64 21.06
CA ARG A 347 -5.49 18.18 20.91
C ARG A 347 -5.59 17.57 22.31
N PRO A 348 -6.71 16.95 22.71
CA PRO A 348 -6.77 16.33 24.03
C PRO A 348 -5.74 15.21 24.09
N HIS A 349 -4.89 15.23 25.13
CA HIS A 349 -4.04 14.10 25.43
C HIS A 349 -4.93 12.89 25.69
N LEU A 350 -4.64 11.79 24.98
CA LEU A 350 -5.34 10.54 25.20
C LEU A 350 -4.60 9.71 26.22
N LEU A 351 -5.34 9.17 27.19
CA LEU A 351 -4.78 8.27 28.19
C LEU A 351 -5.30 6.84 27.94
N PRO A 352 -4.44 5.90 27.53
CA PRO A 352 -4.85 4.53 27.30
C PRO A 352 -5.18 3.84 28.64
N MET A 353 -6.37 3.27 28.70
CA MET A 353 -6.87 2.49 29.81
C MET A 353 -7.10 1.06 29.35
N ARG A 354 -6.24 0.14 29.79
CA ARG A 354 -6.44 -1.28 29.52
C ARG A 354 -7.62 -1.81 30.32
N ILE A 355 -8.55 -2.45 29.62
CA ILE A 355 -9.75 -3.06 30.19
C ILE A 355 -9.73 -4.55 29.86
N GLY A 356 -9.59 -5.36 30.89
CA GLY A 356 -9.83 -6.79 30.86
C GLY A 356 -11.14 -7.14 31.55
N ARG A 357 -11.35 -8.44 31.73
CA ARG A 357 -12.57 -8.99 32.34
C ARG A 357 -12.70 -8.61 33.81
N THR A 358 -11.60 -8.61 34.55
CA THR A 358 -11.55 -8.25 35.97
C THR A 358 -11.95 -6.80 36.20
N GLU A 359 -11.46 -5.88 35.36
CA GLU A 359 -11.77 -4.45 35.47
C GLU A 359 -13.24 -4.13 35.19
N LEU A 360 -13.90 -4.90 34.32
CA LEU A 360 -15.34 -4.82 34.08
C LEU A 360 -16.14 -5.33 35.28
N GLU A 361 -15.78 -6.50 35.83
CA GLU A 361 -16.51 -7.15 36.93
C GLU A 361 -16.47 -6.30 38.23
N GLU A 362 -15.40 -5.55 38.46
CA GLU A 362 -15.24 -4.69 39.64
C GLU A 362 -15.89 -3.29 39.50
N GLY A 363 -16.60 -3.00 38.39
CA GLY A 363 -17.23 -1.71 38.13
C GLY A 363 -16.23 -0.54 38.13
N VAL A 364 -14.97 -0.82 37.76
CA VAL A 364 -13.85 0.14 37.84
C VAL A 364 -13.93 1.17 36.71
N ILE A 365 -14.60 0.83 35.60
CA ILE A 365 -14.74 1.69 34.42
C ILE A 365 -15.39 3.02 34.76
N GLY A 366 -16.56 3.03 35.41
CA GLY A 366 -17.26 4.27 35.76
C GLY A 366 -16.45 5.15 36.72
N ARG A 367 -15.79 4.55 37.71
CA ARG A 367 -14.94 5.28 38.68
C ARG A 367 -13.71 5.89 38.01
N ARG A 368 -13.04 5.15 37.12
CA ARG A 368 -11.86 5.64 36.40
C ARG A 368 -12.22 6.68 35.35
N LEU A 369 -13.26 6.46 34.54
CA LEU A 369 -13.71 7.44 33.53
C LEU A 369 -14.11 8.78 34.17
N ALA A 370 -14.83 8.76 35.29
CA ALA A 370 -15.18 9.98 36.02
C ALA A 370 -13.94 10.79 36.46
N SER A 371 -12.88 10.11 36.90
CA SER A 371 -11.64 10.78 37.33
C SER A 371 -10.87 11.47 36.19
N PHE A 372 -11.12 11.10 34.92
CA PHE A 372 -10.47 11.71 33.75
C PHE A 372 -11.23 12.92 33.22
N SER A 373 -12.55 12.92 33.31
CA SER A 373 -13.39 14.07 32.95
C SER A 373 -13.01 15.32 33.75
N ASP A 374 -12.67 15.17 35.04
CA ASP A 374 -12.23 16.26 35.92
C ASP A 374 -10.83 16.81 35.56
N ALA A 375 -10.02 16.05 34.81
CA ALA A 375 -8.64 16.39 34.48
C ALA A 375 -8.45 16.96 33.06
N GLY A 376 -9.52 17.10 32.26
CA GLY A 376 -9.43 17.58 30.88
C GLY A 376 -8.70 16.64 29.93
N VAL A 377 -8.66 15.34 30.25
CA VAL A 377 -8.01 14.28 29.47
C VAL A 377 -9.08 13.43 28.80
N THR A 378 -8.87 13.03 27.55
CA THR A 378 -9.79 12.09 26.88
C THR A 378 -9.28 10.66 27.11
N PRO A 379 -10.03 9.77 27.79
CA PRO A 379 -9.61 8.38 27.96
C PRO A 379 -9.75 7.60 26.64
N CYS A 380 -8.82 6.69 26.36
CA CYS A 380 -8.92 5.71 25.29
C CYS A 380 -9.01 4.30 25.89
N ILE A 381 -10.04 3.54 25.53
CA ILE A 381 -10.21 2.19 26.06
C ILE A 381 -9.39 1.21 25.24
N VAL A 382 -8.55 0.41 25.88
CA VAL A 382 -7.69 -0.57 25.21
C VAL A 382 -8.13 -1.98 25.62
N VAL A 383 -8.59 -2.74 24.64
CA VAL A 383 -9.02 -4.13 24.78
C VAL A 383 -7.96 -5.04 24.15
N GLU A 384 -7.55 -6.08 24.86
CA GLU A 384 -6.62 -7.08 24.32
C GLU A 384 -7.39 -8.25 23.70
N TYR A 385 -7.01 -8.65 22.50
CA TYR A 385 -7.58 -9.78 21.78
C TYR A 385 -7.06 -11.07 22.39
N VAL A 386 -8.00 -11.85 22.94
CA VAL A 386 -7.74 -13.12 23.63
C VAL A 386 -8.54 -14.26 23.01
N GLY A 387 -8.90 -14.13 21.73
CA GLY A 387 -9.75 -15.05 20.98
C GLY A 387 -11.15 -14.48 20.73
N ARG A 388 -11.81 -14.96 19.66
CA ARG A 388 -13.06 -14.40 19.13
C ARG A 388 -14.16 -14.25 20.19
N ASP A 389 -14.57 -15.37 20.77
CA ASP A 389 -15.75 -15.41 21.65
C ASP A 389 -15.51 -14.66 22.97
N ALA A 390 -14.30 -14.77 23.52
CA ALA A 390 -13.91 -14.05 24.73
C ALA A 390 -13.88 -12.53 24.50
N THR A 391 -13.31 -12.09 23.38
CA THR A 391 -13.24 -10.66 23.01
C THR A 391 -14.64 -10.11 22.71
N ALA A 392 -15.48 -10.86 22.00
CA ALA A 392 -16.87 -10.48 21.74
C ALA A 392 -17.67 -10.29 23.04
N ALA A 393 -17.57 -11.25 23.96
CA ALA A 393 -18.25 -11.17 25.26
C ALA A 393 -17.77 -9.96 26.09
N LEU A 394 -16.48 -9.63 25.99
CA LEU A 394 -15.87 -8.49 26.66
C LEU A 394 -16.39 -7.16 26.09
N LEU A 395 -16.44 -7.02 24.76
CA LEU A 395 -17.00 -5.84 24.09
C LEU A 395 -18.49 -5.67 24.43
N ASP A 396 -19.26 -6.75 24.43
CA ASP A 396 -20.68 -6.72 24.81
C ASP A 396 -20.89 -6.27 26.26
N ALA A 397 -20.03 -6.71 27.18
CA ALA A 397 -20.07 -6.28 28.58
C ALA A 397 -19.67 -4.81 28.74
N LEU A 398 -18.65 -4.37 28.01
CA LEU A 398 -18.18 -2.99 28.00
C LEU A 398 -19.27 -2.03 27.51
N VAL A 399 -19.94 -2.35 26.39
CA VAL A 399 -21.02 -1.53 25.84
C VAL A 399 -22.16 -1.35 26.83
N ARG A 400 -22.54 -2.43 27.55
CA ARG A 400 -23.58 -2.33 28.59
C ARG A 400 -23.19 -1.33 29.67
N GLN A 401 -21.96 -1.41 30.18
CA GLN A 401 -21.50 -0.46 31.21
C GLN A 401 -21.37 0.97 30.69
N LEU A 402 -20.91 1.18 29.45
CA LEU A 402 -20.81 2.52 28.88
C LEU A 402 -22.19 3.18 28.69
N ARG A 403 -23.20 2.39 28.28
CA ARG A 403 -24.60 2.85 28.19
C ARG A 403 -25.18 3.19 29.57
N ASP A 404 -24.93 2.36 30.58
CA ASP A 404 -25.36 2.64 31.96
C ASP A 404 -24.77 3.95 32.51
N LEU A 405 -23.62 4.38 31.95
CA LEU A 405 -22.94 5.62 32.29
C LEU A 405 -23.32 6.81 31.39
N ASN A 406 -24.23 6.65 30.41
CA ASN A 406 -24.58 7.65 29.38
C ASN A 406 -23.36 8.18 28.60
N LEU A 407 -22.44 7.28 28.21
CA LEU A 407 -21.27 7.65 27.44
C LEU A 407 -21.30 7.01 26.06
N ASP A 408 -21.59 7.83 25.05
CA ASP A 408 -21.90 7.34 23.69
C ASP A 408 -20.69 7.30 22.74
N ALA A 409 -19.57 7.94 23.10
CA ALA A 409 -18.40 8.00 22.22
C ALA A 409 -17.07 8.04 22.99
N PHE A 410 -16.27 6.98 22.83
CA PHE A 410 -14.87 6.96 23.25
C PHE A 410 -13.99 6.33 22.17
N PRO A 411 -12.76 6.84 21.99
CA PRO A 411 -11.76 6.13 21.20
C PRO A 411 -11.46 4.77 21.85
N MET A 412 -11.51 3.69 21.06
CA MET A 412 -11.19 2.35 21.53
C MET A 412 -10.16 1.66 20.64
N TRP A 413 -9.26 0.91 21.26
CA TRP A 413 -8.33 0.00 20.60
C TRP A 413 -8.69 -1.44 20.87
N LEU A 414 -8.61 -2.26 19.83
CA LEU A 414 -8.52 -3.71 19.97
C LEU A 414 -7.10 -4.15 19.60
N VAL A 415 -6.29 -4.37 20.62
CA VAL A 415 -4.89 -4.77 20.52
C VAL A 415 -4.81 -6.28 20.32
N TYR A 416 -4.07 -6.76 19.33
CA TYR A 416 -3.88 -8.20 19.07
C TYR A 416 -2.44 -8.50 18.69
N SER A 417 -2.02 -9.76 18.79
CA SER A 417 -0.68 -10.20 18.39
C SER A 417 -0.77 -11.28 17.32
N GLY A 418 0.18 -11.25 16.38
CA GLY A 418 0.23 -12.14 15.22
C GLY A 418 -0.74 -11.78 14.10
N VAL A 419 -0.20 -11.73 12.87
CA VAL A 419 -0.96 -11.38 11.65
C VAL A 419 -2.11 -12.36 11.37
N HIS A 420 -1.98 -13.62 11.79
CA HIS A 420 -2.99 -14.67 11.61
C HIS A 420 -4.33 -14.40 12.32
N ALA A 421 -4.33 -13.62 13.41
CA ALA A 421 -5.56 -13.26 14.12
C ALA A 421 -6.36 -12.14 13.44
N ARG A 422 -5.79 -11.49 12.42
CA ARG A 422 -6.32 -10.26 11.83
C ARG A 422 -7.74 -10.39 11.30
N GLN A 423 -8.02 -11.41 10.49
CA GLN A 423 -9.35 -11.58 9.89
C GLN A 423 -10.42 -11.70 10.97
N THR A 424 -10.13 -12.46 12.03
CA THR A 424 -11.06 -12.63 13.17
C THR A 424 -11.24 -11.33 13.96
N VAL A 425 -10.18 -10.53 14.10
CA VAL A 425 -10.22 -9.20 14.73
C VAL A 425 -11.07 -8.23 13.89
N ASP A 426 -10.91 -8.22 12.57
CA ASP A 426 -11.72 -7.39 11.67
C ASP A 426 -13.21 -7.76 11.76
N ASP A 427 -13.53 -9.06 11.74
CA ASP A 427 -14.90 -9.55 11.89
C ASP A 427 -15.52 -9.11 13.23
N LEU A 428 -14.74 -9.12 14.31
CA LEU A 428 -15.17 -8.65 15.63
C LEU A 428 -15.44 -7.14 15.66
N VAL A 429 -14.57 -6.34 15.02
CA VAL A 429 -14.76 -4.90 14.99
C VAL A 429 -15.98 -4.52 14.15
N ASP A 430 -16.17 -5.17 13.00
CA ASP A 430 -17.36 -4.95 12.16
C ASP A 430 -18.65 -5.33 12.90
N ASP A 431 -18.64 -6.47 13.57
CA ASP A 431 -19.76 -6.92 14.39
C ASP A 431 -20.04 -5.96 15.56
N ALA A 432 -19.01 -5.44 16.23
CA ALA A 432 -19.17 -4.43 17.28
C ALA A 432 -19.69 -3.09 16.76
N HIS A 433 -19.26 -2.66 15.57
CA HIS A 433 -19.78 -1.47 14.91
C HIS A 433 -21.25 -1.62 14.53
N ILE A 434 -21.61 -2.75 13.90
CA ILE A 434 -22.99 -3.05 13.48
C ILE A 434 -23.93 -3.18 14.69
N ARG A 435 -23.53 -3.95 15.72
CA ARG A 435 -24.39 -4.24 16.87
C ARG A 435 -24.50 -3.07 17.85
N HIS A 436 -23.42 -2.30 18.02
CA HIS A 436 -23.29 -1.36 19.13
C HIS A 436 -22.95 0.07 18.72
N GLY A 437 -22.67 0.33 17.44
CA GLY A 437 -22.23 1.64 16.96
C GLY A 437 -20.82 2.03 17.40
N LEU A 438 -20.02 1.07 17.86
CA LEU A 438 -18.66 1.33 18.34
C LEU A 438 -17.72 1.66 17.19
N ASP A 439 -16.82 2.62 17.42
CA ASP A 439 -15.68 2.90 16.55
C ASP A 439 -14.41 2.35 17.22
N ILE A 440 -13.93 1.20 16.74
CA ILE A 440 -12.78 0.49 17.31
C ILE A 440 -11.65 0.45 16.29
N GLN A 441 -10.47 0.87 16.70
CA GLN A 441 -9.25 0.74 15.91
C GLN A 441 -8.51 -0.55 16.29
N PRO A 442 -8.36 -1.52 15.39
CA PRO A 442 -7.53 -2.69 15.66
C PRO A 442 -6.04 -2.33 15.57
N VAL A 443 -5.26 -2.71 16.58
CA VAL A 443 -3.84 -2.40 16.72
C VAL A 443 -3.05 -3.70 16.82
N LEU A 444 -2.16 -3.98 15.86
CA LEU A 444 -1.23 -5.11 16.00
C LEU A 444 -0.11 -4.71 16.97
N MET A 445 0.11 -5.51 17.99
CA MET A 445 1.31 -5.49 18.81
C MET A 445 2.18 -6.68 18.37
N GLY A 446 3.42 -6.38 18.00
CA GLY A 446 4.37 -7.32 17.39
C GLY A 446 4.52 -8.67 18.07
#